data_AF-A0A397EK13-F1
#
_entry.id   AF-A0A397EK13-F1
#
_cell.length_a   1.000
_cell.length_b   1.000
_cell.length_c   1.000
_cell.angle_alpha   90.00
_cell.angle_beta   90.00
_cell.angle_gamma   90.00
#
_symmetry.space_group_name_H-M   'P 1'
#
loop_
_entity.id
_entity.type
_entity.pdbx_description
1 polymer ?
#
loop_
_entity_poly.entity_id
_entity_poly.type
_entity_poly.pdbx_seq_one_letter_code
_entity_poly.pdbx_strand_id
1 'polypeptide(L)'
;MRLVVSGQAIEVANDLLIGSFFKDLPTQYYKLTDARQLGYSFDIVGLLGDLYTTCGSSRSSRHSRSSTRGIERVRGVSHANVTIDHVVEPIVRAEAKNVLAFEDAVLAQAENQGLTTDEAYMEVQKMNLLLQENCMPGSVADFTPEFKAQWHITGSSKSFALLQDIKSGTNPVRIEHWQDILAQYYHCRGDVKEVA
;
A
#
# COMPACT_ATOMS: atom_id res chain seq x y z
N MET A 1 -0.79 -6.03 -35.34
CA MET A 1 0.46 -5.27 -35.08
C MET A 1 1.23 -5.30 -36.38
N ARG A 2 1.80 -4.18 -36.85
CA ARG A 2 2.39 -4.11 -38.20
C ARG A 2 3.87 -3.75 -38.14
N LEU A 3 4.64 -4.34 -39.05
CA LEU A 3 6.05 -4.07 -39.25
C LEU A 3 6.29 -3.73 -40.72
N VAL A 4 7.27 -2.86 -40.97
CA VAL A 4 7.64 -2.45 -42.32
C VAL A 4 8.86 -3.25 -42.74
N VAL A 5 8.68 -4.16 -43.70
CA VAL A 5 9.77 -4.90 -44.34
C VAL A 5 9.91 -4.38 -45.76
N SER A 6 11.10 -3.89 -46.12
CA SER A 6 11.40 -3.40 -47.48
C SER A 6 10.38 -2.39 -48.03
N GLY A 7 9.88 -1.49 -47.16
CA GLY A 7 8.92 -0.45 -47.52
C GLY A 7 7.45 -0.89 -47.56
N GLN A 8 7.14 -2.17 -47.32
CA GLN A 8 5.78 -2.69 -47.27
C GLN A 8 5.36 -2.99 -45.83
N ALA A 9 4.18 -2.51 -45.44
CA ALA A 9 3.59 -2.85 -44.15
C ALA A 9 2.98 -4.25 -44.21
N ILE A 10 3.49 -5.16 -43.38
CA ILE A 10 2.96 -6.51 -43.20
C ILE A 10 2.44 -6.68 -41.77
N GLU A 11 1.50 -7.61 -41.55
CA GLU A 11 1.17 -8.04 -40.19
C GLU A 11 2.36 -8.80 -39.59
N VAL A 12 2.73 -8.45 -38.35
CA VAL A 12 3.93 -9.00 -37.68
C VAL A 12 3.88 -10.52 -37.59
N ALA A 13 2.68 -11.11 -37.41
CA ALA A 13 2.50 -12.57 -37.37
C ALA A 13 2.91 -13.30 -38.66
N ASN A 14 3.01 -12.58 -39.78
CA ASN A 14 3.41 -13.12 -41.08
C ASN A 14 4.92 -12.98 -41.36
N ASP A 15 5.68 -12.37 -40.45
CA ASP A 15 7.13 -12.24 -40.59
C ASP A 15 7.84 -13.59 -40.39
N LEU A 16 8.84 -13.90 -41.22
CA LEU A 16 9.53 -15.19 -41.20
C LEU A 16 10.46 -15.39 -39.98
N LEU A 17 10.97 -14.29 -39.41
CA LEU A 17 11.91 -14.33 -38.29
C LEU A 17 11.17 -14.28 -36.95
N ILE A 18 10.23 -13.33 -36.84
CA ILE A 18 9.57 -13.04 -35.56
C ILE A 18 8.10 -13.45 -35.51
N GLY A 19 7.47 -13.82 -36.63
CA GLY A 19 6.02 -14.04 -36.69
C GLY A 19 5.51 -15.14 -35.76
N SER A 20 6.34 -16.14 -35.46
CA SER A 20 6.02 -17.20 -34.48
C SER A 20 5.75 -16.66 -33.08
N PHE A 21 6.42 -15.58 -32.65
CA PHE A 21 6.22 -14.97 -31.33
C PHE A 21 4.93 -14.15 -31.24
N PHE A 22 4.36 -13.73 -32.37
CA PHE A 22 3.20 -12.85 -32.42
C PHE A 22 1.93 -13.54 -32.95
N LYS A 23 2.03 -14.80 -33.35
CA LYS A 23 0.93 -15.55 -33.99
C LYS A 23 -0.31 -15.65 -33.11
N ASP A 24 -0.12 -15.83 -31.80
CA ASP A 24 -1.20 -16.00 -30.82
C ASP A 24 -1.52 -14.72 -30.03
N LEU A 25 -0.83 -13.60 -30.34
CA LEU A 25 -1.04 -12.34 -29.65
C LEU A 25 -2.23 -11.56 -30.23
N PRO A 26 -3.11 -11.01 -29.39
CA PRO A 26 -4.21 -10.19 -29.86
C PRO A 26 -3.69 -8.87 -30.45
N THR A 27 -4.35 -8.40 -31.50
CA THR A 27 -3.94 -7.18 -32.23
C THR A 27 -4.47 -5.88 -31.63
N GLN A 28 -5.37 -5.96 -30.65
CA GLN A 28 -6.00 -4.83 -29.99
C GLN A 28 -5.34 -4.59 -28.63
N TYR A 29 -4.90 -3.35 -28.36
CA TYR A 29 -4.14 -3.00 -27.15
C TYR A 29 -4.82 -3.45 -25.85
N TYR A 30 -6.14 -3.24 -25.72
CA TYR A 30 -6.88 -3.59 -24.51
C TYR A 30 -6.95 -5.10 -24.23
N LYS A 31 -6.64 -5.95 -25.21
CA LYS A 31 -6.55 -7.41 -25.03
C LYS A 31 -5.17 -7.86 -24.55
N LEU A 32 -4.19 -6.96 -24.51
CA LEU A 32 -2.84 -7.22 -23.99
C LEU A 32 -2.70 -6.83 -22.51
N THR A 33 -3.76 -6.29 -21.90
CA THR A 33 -3.73 -5.79 -20.51
C THR A 33 -3.82 -6.91 -19.49
N ASP A 34 -4.44 -8.04 -19.84
CA ASP A 34 -4.51 -9.23 -18.98
C ASP A 34 -3.34 -10.16 -19.30
N ALA A 35 -2.30 -10.11 -18.45
CA ALA A 35 -1.10 -10.93 -18.60
C ALA A 35 -1.39 -12.45 -18.63
N ARG A 36 -2.52 -12.89 -18.08
CA ARG A 36 -2.95 -14.29 -18.12
C ARG A 36 -3.24 -14.77 -19.54
N GLN A 37 -3.72 -13.87 -20.41
CA GLN A 37 -3.93 -14.16 -21.83
C GLN A 37 -2.61 -14.36 -22.59
N LEU A 38 -1.49 -13.92 -22.00
CA LEU A 38 -0.14 -14.05 -22.55
C LEU A 38 0.62 -15.23 -21.94
N GLY A 39 -0.01 -16.02 -21.06
CA GLY A 39 0.63 -17.15 -20.40
C GLY A 39 1.40 -16.81 -19.12
N TYR A 40 1.19 -15.62 -18.54
CA TYR A 40 1.87 -15.18 -17.32
C TYR A 40 0.87 -14.98 -16.18
N SER A 41 1.28 -15.37 -14.96
CA SER A 41 0.62 -15.02 -13.72
C SER A 41 1.53 -14.15 -12.86
N PHE A 42 0.95 -13.53 -11.84
CA PHE A 42 1.66 -12.77 -10.82
C PHE A 42 1.20 -13.23 -9.45
N ASP A 43 2.10 -13.12 -8.48
CA ASP A 43 1.77 -13.25 -7.07
C ASP A 43 1.31 -11.88 -6.56
N ILE A 44 0.02 -11.81 -6.23
CA ILE A 44 -0.64 -10.59 -5.76
C ILE A 44 -0.92 -10.76 -4.26
N VAL A 45 -0.03 -10.22 -3.43
CA VAL A 45 -0.02 -10.47 -1.98
C VAL A 45 -0.38 -9.23 -1.14
N GLY A 46 -0.83 -9.46 0.09
CA GLY A 46 -1.10 -8.41 1.08
C GLY A 46 -2.26 -7.49 0.70
N LEU A 47 -2.12 -6.18 0.96
CA LEU A 47 -3.14 -5.17 0.65
C LEU A 47 -3.50 -5.12 -0.84
N LEU A 48 -2.57 -5.49 -1.73
CA LEU A 48 -2.85 -5.58 -3.15
C LEU A 48 -3.73 -6.81 -3.47
N GLY A 49 -3.53 -7.92 -2.77
CA GLY A 49 -4.39 -9.10 -2.83
C GLY A 49 -5.80 -8.83 -2.29
N ASP A 50 -5.90 -8.10 -1.18
CA ASP A 50 -7.19 -7.63 -0.64
C ASP A 50 -7.91 -6.75 -1.67
N LEU A 51 -7.21 -5.78 -2.29
CA LEU A 51 -7.79 -4.94 -3.33
C LEU A 51 -8.24 -5.76 -4.55
N TYR A 52 -7.44 -6.73 -4.98
CA TYR A 52 -7.73 -7.60 -6.11
C TYR A 52 -9.00 -8.42 -5.88
N THR A 53 -9.16 -8.99 -4.68
CA THR A 53 -10.33 -9.79 -4.32
C THR A 53 -11.58 -8.94 -4.05
N THR A 54 -11.42 -7.72 -3.55
CA THR A 54 -12.53 -6.86 -3.08
C THR A 54 -12.86 -5.69 -4.01
N CYS A 55 -12.37 -5.67 -5.26
CA CYS A 55 -12.46 -4.56 -6.23
C CYS A 55 -13.80 -3.77 -6.30
N GLY A 56 -14.96 -4.37 -5.96
CA GLY A 56 -16.27 -3.70 -5.86
C GLY A 56 -16.83 -3.45 -4.44
N SER A 57 -16.24 -4.08 -3.41
CA SER A 57 -16.61 -3.98 -1.99
C SER A 57 -15.57 -3.23 -1.15
N SER A 58 -14.45 -2.82 -1.75
CA SER A 58 -13.44 -1.93 -1.13
C SER A 58 -14.02 -0.57 -0.70
N ARG A 59 -15.28 -0.30 -1.06
CA ARG A 59 -16.11 0.81 -0.58
C ARG A 59 -16.52 0.71 0.89
N SER A 60 -16.29 -0.40 1.58
CA SER A 60 -16.74 -0.58 2.97
C SER A 60 -15.70 -0.21 4.04
N SER A 61 -14.43 -0.01 3.70
CA SER A 61 -13.40 0.44 4.66
C SER A 61 -12.69 1.73 4.26
N ARG A 62 -13.06 2.37 3.14
CA ARG A 62 -12.56 3.69 2.79
C ARG A 62 -13.72 4.57 2.39
N HIS A 63 -14.05 5.54 3.23
CA HIS A 63 -14.94 6.67 2.92
C HIS A 63 -14.33 7.63 1.89
N SER A 64 -13.81 7.10 0.78
CA SER A 64 -13.55 7.87 -0.44
C SER A 64 -14.66 7.56 -1.43
N ARG A 65 -15.62 8.48 -1.54
CA ARG A 65 -16.68 8.47 -2.57
C ARG A 65 -16.05 8.80 -3.93
N SER A 66 -15.25 7.90 -4.49
CA SER A 66 -14.94 7.91 -5.91
C SER A 66 -15.62 6.71 -6.57
N SER A 67 -16.50 7.02 -7.52
CA SER A 67 -17.36 6.09 -8.22
C SER A 67 -16.56 5.24 -9.20
N THR A 68 -15.95 4.15 -8.73
CA THR A 68 -15.55 3.06 -9.61
C THR A 68 -16.81 2.27 -9.98
N ARG A 69 -17.44 2.67 -11.09
CA ARG A 69 -18.41 1.84 -11.81
C ARG A 69 -17.80 0.45 -11.98
N GLY A 70 -18.56 -0.57 -11.56
CA GLY A 70 -18.12 -1.96 -11.47
C GLY A 70 -17.34 -2.42 -12.69
N ILE A 71 -16.10 -2.83 -12.45
CA ILE A 71 -15.35 -3.64 -13.40
C ILE A 71 -15.94 -5.04 -13.28
N GLU A 72 -16.71 -5.41 -14.29
CA GLU A 72 -17.32 -6.72 -14.43
C GLU A 72 -16.21 -7.79 -14.40
N ARG A 73 -16.31 -8.77 -13.49
CA ARG A 73 -15.37 -9.90 -13.46
C ARG A 73 -15.56 -10.70 -14.75
N VAL A 74 -14.72 -10.46 -15.75
CA VAL A 74 -14.65 -11.29 -16.94
C VAL A 74 -14.11 -12.65 -16.53
N ARG A 75 -15.01 -13.63 -16.37
CA ARG A 75 -14.66 -15.02 -16.13
C ARG A 75 -14.06 -15.62 -17.40
N GLY A 76 -12.77 -15.97 -17.32
CA GLY A 76 -12.14 -17.04 -18.09
C GLY A 76 -11.95 -16.77 -19.59
N VAL A 77 -10.76 -16.32 -19.97
CA VAL A 77 -10.24 -16.55 -21.33
C VAL A 77 -9.18 -17.64 -21.21
N SER A 78 -9.53 -18.84 -21.68
CA SER A 78 -8.64 -20.00 -21.68
C SER A 78 -7.81 -19.98 -22.97
N HIS A 79 -6.49 -19.84 -22.84
CA HIS A 79 -5.57 -20.23 -23.91
C HIS A 79 -4.96 -21.60 -23.54
N ALA A 80 -5.07 -22.56 -24.46
CA ALA A 80 -4.45 -23.88 -24.44
C ALA A 80 -4.46 -24.63 -23.09
N ASN A 81 -5.57 -25.32 -22.76
CA ASN A 81 -5.68 -26.34 -21.70
C ASN A 81 -5.20 -26.00 -20.28
N VAL A 82 -4.75 -24.78 -20.00
CA VAL A 82 -4.30 -24.32 -18.69
C VAL A 82 -4.98 -23.00 -18.38
N THR A 83 -5.83 -22.99 -17.36
CA THR A 83 -6.32 -21.76 -16.76
C THR A 83 -5.20 -21.19 -15.90
N ILE A 84 -4.46 -20.21 -16.44
CA ILE A 84 -3.47 -19.45 -15.67
C ILE A 84 -4.22 -18.36 -14.93
N ASP A 85 -4.21 -18.42 -13.60
CA ASP A 85 -4.76 -17.37 -12.74
C ASP A 85 -3.66 -16.76 -11.88
N HIS A 86 -3.90 -15.54 -11.40
CA HIS A 86 -3.00 -14.94 -10.42
C HIS A 86 -3.04 -15.74 -9.11
N VAL A 87 -1.90 -15.85 -8.44
CA VAL A 87 -1.88 -16.34 -7.06
C VAL A 87 -2.20 -15.13 -6.20
N VAL A 88 -3.32 -15.18 -5.47
CA VAL A 88 -3.79 -14.03 -4.68
C VAL A 88 -3.79 -14.41 -3.21
N GLU A 89 -2.93 -13.76 -2.44
CA GLU A 89 -2.82 -13.96 -1.01
C GLU A 89 -3.22 -12.68 -0.27
N PRO A 90 -4.48 -12.56 0.19
CA PRO A 90 -4.93 -11.42 0.97
C PRO A 90 -4.23 -11.33 2.34
N ILE A 91 -4.49 -10.27 3.10
CA ILE A 91 -3.94 -10.17 4.46
C ILE A 91 -4.59 -11.21 5.37
N VAL A 92 -3.80 -12.21 5.75
CA VAL A 92 -4.25 -13.31 6.61
C VAL A 92 -3.71 -13.21 8.04
N ARG A 93 -2.53 -12.62 8.23
CA ARG A 93 -1.84 -12.56 9.53
C ARG A 93 -2.60 -11.69 10.53
N ALA A 94 -2.75 -12.19 11.75
CA ALA A 94 -3.49 -11.50 12.81
C ALA A 94 -2.83 -10.17 13.18
N GLU A 95 -1.51 -10.10 13.18
CA GLU A 95 -0.74 -8.89 13.50
C GLU A 95 -0.96 -7.81 12.44
N ALA A 96 -0.96 -8.19 11.16
CA ALA A 96 -1.24 -7.27 10.07
C ALA A 96 -2.69 -6.76 10.12
N LYS A 97 -3.66 -7.62 10.45
CA LYS A 97 -5.05 -7.20 10.68
C LYS A 97 -5.17 -6.24 11.86
N ASN A 98 -4.39 -6.44 12.92
CA ASN A 98 -4.38 -5.56 14.08
C ASN A 98 -3.89 -4.15 13.71
N VAL A 99 -2.81 -4.04 12.92
CA VAL A 99 -2.30 -2.75 12.42
C VAL A 99 -3.35 -2.05 11.57
N LEU A 100 -4.00 -2.76 10.64
CA LEU A 100 -5.05 -2.16 9.82
C LEU A 100 -6.26 -1.71 10.63
N ALA A 101 -6.70 -2.52 11.59
CA ALA A 101 -7.82 -2.17 12.45
C ALA A 101 -7.49 -0.96 13.36
N PHE A 102 -6.24 -0.85 13.80
CA PHE A 102 -5.73 0.33 14.50
C PHE A 102 -5.78 1.58 13.61
N GLU A 103 -5.24 1.50 12.39
CA GLU A 103 -5.27 2.62 11.44
C GLU A 103 -6.71 3.05 11.13
N ASP A 104 -7.60 2.08 10.86
CA ASP A 104 -9.02 2.35 10.61
C ASP A 104 -9.69 3.07 11.79
N ALA A 105 -9.39 2.69 13.04
CA ALA A 105 -9.92 3.35 14.23
C ALA A 105 -9.43 4.81 14.35
N VAL A 106 -8.15 5.07 14.05
CA VAL A 106 -7.60 6.42 14.05
C VAL A 106 -8.23 7.27 12.94
N LEU A 107 -8.36 6.73 11.74
CA LEU A 107 -8.98 7.42 10.60
C LEU A 107 -10.45 7.74 10.86
N ALA A 108 -11.20 6.80 11.45
CA ALA A 108 -12.59 7.01 11.83
C ALA A 108 -12.74 8.11 12.89
N GLN A 109 -11.85 8.12 13.90
CA GLN A 109 -11.85 9.17 14.92
C GLN A 109 -11.47 10.53 14.33
N ALA A 110 -10.49 10.58 13.43
CA ALA A 110 -10.10 11.79 12.71
C ALA A 110 -11.27 12.37 11.88
N GLU A 111 -12.02 11.50 11.19
CA GLU A 111 -13.21 11.89 10.43
C GLU A 111 -14.30 12.50 11.35
N ASN A 112 -14.56 11.88 12.51
CA ASN A 112 -15.51 12.40 13.50
C ASN A 112 -15.10 13.79 14.01
N GLN A 113 -13.80 14.07 14.06
CA GLN A 113 -13.22 15.36 14.46
C GLN A 113 -13.08 16.35 13.29
N GLY A 114 -13.46 15.97 12.07
CA GLY A 114 -13.41 16.83 10.88
C GLY A 114 -12.01 17.03 10.30
N LEU A 115 -11.06 16.15 10.60
CA LEU A 115 -9.72 16.18 9.99
C LEU A 115 -9.79 15.70 8.54
N THR A 116 -8.93 16.25 7.70
CA THR A 116 -8.72 15.73 6.34
C THR A 116 -8.01 14.37 6.39
N THR A 117 -8.12 13.59 5.30
CA THR A 117 -7.42 12.31 5.18
C THR A 117 -5.91 12.44 5.39
N ASP A 118 -5.29 13.49 4.85
CA ASP A 118 -3.85 13.71 4.98
C ASP A 118 -3.47 14.02 6.44
N GLU A 119 -4.29 14.83 7.14
CA GLU A 119 -4.10 15.07 8.56
C GLU A 119 -4.26 13.79 9.38
N ALA A 120 -5.26 12.97 9.08
CA ALA A 120 -5.49 11.71 9.78
C ALA A 120 -4.28 10.76 9.66
N TYR A 121 -3.67 10.66 8.48
CA TYR A 121 -2.45 9.87 8.30
C TYR A 121 -1.23 10.46 9.04
N MET A 122 -1.14 11.78 9.18
CA MET A 122 -0.12 12.38 10.05
C MET A 122 -0.35 11.98 11.52
N GLU A 123 -1.59 11.90 11.97
CA GLU A 123 -1.89 11.45 13.33
C GLU A 123 -1.55 9.97 13.56
N VAL A 124 -1.83 9.09 12.60
CA VAL A 124 -1.36 7.69 12.61
C VAL A 124 0.16 7.64 12.78
N GLN A 125 0.91 8.46 12.04
CA GLN A 125 2.36 8.51 12.13
C GLN A 125 2.84 8.95 13.53
N LYS A 126 2.21 9.97 14.12
CA LYS A 126 2.54 10.43 15.49
C LYS A 126 2.27 9.34 16.52
N MET A 127 1.13 8.66 16.42
CA MET A 127 0.76 7.58 17.34
C MET A 127 1.70 6.39 17.23
N ASN A 128 2.09 5.97 16.02
CA ASN A 128 3.11 4.95 15.81
C ASN A 128 4.48 5.35 16.36
N LEU A 129 4.85 6.62 16.26
CA LEU A 129 6.10 7.14 16.81
C LEU A 129 6.12 7.07 18.34
N LEU A 130 4.99 7.41 18.98
CA LEU A 130 4.83 7.31 20.42
C LEU A 130 4.81 5.86 20.91
N LEU A 131 4.19 4.94 20.16
CA LEU A 131 4.28 3.50 20.41
C LEU A 131 5.75 3.03 20.39
N GLN A 132 6.55 3.44 19.40
CA GLN A 132 7.97 3.10 19.30
C GLN A 132 8.81 3.66 20.46
N GLU A 133 8.56 4.89 20.88
CA GLU A 133 9.35 5.57 21.92
C GLU A 133 9.01 5.04 23.33
N ASN A 134 7.74 4.77 23.58
CA ASN A 134 7.21 4.54 24.91
C ASN A 134 6.83 3.09 25.21
N CYS A 135 6.53 2.27 24.19
CA CYS A 135 6.03 0.90 24.39
C CYS A 135 7.00 -0.18 23.89
N MET A 136 7.90 0.16 22.96
CA MET A 136 8.86 -0.79 22.40
C MET A 136 10.27 -0.59 22.99
N PRO A 137 11.10 -1.64 23.01
CA PRO A 137 12.49 -1.52 23.42
C PRO A 137 13.26 -0.48 22.60
N GLY A 138 14.06 0.33 23.28
CA GLY A 138 14.87 1.38 22.68
C GLY A 138 14.29 2.79 22.87
N SER A 139 14.70 3.69 22.00
CA SER A 139 14.23 5.07 21.96
C SER A 139 14.43 5.64 20.57
N VAL A 140 13.59 6.59 20.21
CA VAL A 140 13.76 7.37 18.98
C VAL A 140 14.88 8.38 19.19
N ALA A 141 16.08 8.02 18.77
CA ALA A 141 17.26 8.87 18.82
C ALA A 141 17.54 9.55 17.46
N ASP A 142 18.26 10.67 17.52
CA ASP A 142 18.83 11.28 16.32
C ASP A 142 20.06 10.48 15.83
N PHE A 143 20.49 10.76 14.60
CA PHE A 143 21.72 10.20 14.08
C PHE A 143 22.95 10.73 14.84
N THR A 144 23.97 9.89 14.98
CA THR A 144 25.22 10.32 15.62
C THR A 144 25.92 11.40 14.77
N PRO A 145 26.74 12.27 15.38
CA PRO A 145 27.48 13.29 14.65
C PRO A 145 28.36 12.71 13.53
N GLU A 146 28.99 11.56 13.76
CA GLU A 146 29.84 10.88 12.80
C GLU A 146 29.03 10.40 11.60
N PHE A 147 27.86 9.80 11.85
CA PHE A 147 26.96 9.38 10.78
C PHE A 147 26.46 10.58 9.97
N LYS A 148 26.09 11.68 10.64
CA LYS A 148 25.68 12.90 9.95
C LYS A 148 26.81 13.48 9.09
N ALA A 149 28.04 13.48 9.59
CA ALA A 149 29.21 13.95 8.85
C ALA A 149 29.50 13.07 7.63
N GLN A 150 29.44 11.75 7.77
CA GLN A 150 29.72 10.79 6.70
C GLN A 150 28.68 10.87 5.57
N TRP A 151 27.40 11.05 5.91
CA TRP A 151 26.30 11.08 4.95
C TRP A 151 25.85 12.49 4.57
N HIS A 152 26.59 13.52 4.99
CA HIS A 152 26.27 14.94 4.76
C HIS A 152 24.84 15.33 5.18
N ILE A 153 24.37 14.79 6.29
CA ILE A 153 23.04 15.08 6.85
C ILE A 153 23.13 16.35 7.68
N THR A 154 22.40 17.39 7.27
CA THR A 154 22.41 18.70 7.94
C THR A 154 21.36 18.85 9.04
N GLY A 155 20.31 18.02 9.03
CA GLY A 155 19.20 18.07 9.98
C GLY A 155 19.19 16.94 11.00
N SER A 156 18.09 16.83 11.74
CA SER A 156 17.77 15.66 12.54
C SER A 156 17.03 14.61 11.72
N SER A 157 17.04 13.35 12.20
CA SER A 157 16.16 12.32 11.66
C SER A 157 14.69 12.76 11.76
N LYS A 158 13.87 12.44 10.76
CA LYS A 158 12.46 12.90 10.71
C LYS A 158 11.67 12.46 11.95
N SER A 159 11.86 11.21 12.37
CA SER A 159 11.21 10.65 13.56
C SER A 159 11.66 11.35 14.84
N PHE A 160 12.95 11.67 14.98
CA PHE A 160 13.44 12.41 16.13
C PHE A 160 12.87 13.83 16.18
N ALA A 161 12.92 14.57 15.07
CA ALA A 161 12.35 15.91 14.97
C ALA A 161 10.85 15.93 15.33
N LEU A 162 10.07 15.02 14.75
CA LEU A 162 8.65 14.89 15.04
C LEU A 162 8.39 14.55 16.52
N LEU A 163 9.22 13.70 17.14
CA LEU A 163 9.09 13.40 18.56
C LEU A 163 9.35 14.63 19.44
N GLN A 164 10.35 15.46 19.09
CA GLN A 164 10.59 16.72 19.80
C GLN A 164 9.44 17.71 19.60
N ASP A 165 8.84 17.77 18.41
CA ASP A 165 7.68 18.62 18.15
C ASP A 165 6.46 18.19 18.96
N ILE A 166 6.24 16.87 19.13
CA ILE A 166 5.19 16.34 20.01
C ILE A 166 5.49 16.68 21.48
N LYS A 167 6.72 16.40 21.95
CA LYS A 167 7.13 16.62 23.36
C LYS A 167 7.10 18.11 23.75
N SER A 168 7.42 19.01 22.82
CA SER A 168 7.35 20.46 23.03
C SER A 168 5.93 21.03 22.94
N GLY A 169 4.95 20.24 22.47
CA GLY A 169 3.59 20.70 22.20
C GLY A 169 3.46 21.53 20.92
N THR A 170 4.50 21.61 20.09
CA THR A 170 4.45 22.28 18.78
C THR A 170 3.54 21.54 17.81
N ASN A 171 3.58 20.21 17.85
CA ASN A 171 2.78 19.34 16.99
C ASN A 171 2.22 18.15 17.78
N PRO A 172 1.29 18.38 18.73
CA PRO A 172 0.74 17.32 19.57
C PRO A 172 -0.14 16.36 18.74
N VAL A 173 -0.46 15.21 19.33
CA VAL A 173 -1.50 14.32 18.77
C VAL A 173 -2.86 15.01 18.92
N ARG A 174 -3.60 15.12 17.82
CA ARG A 174 -4.91 15.79 17.73
C ARG A 174 -6.08 14.84 17.90
N ILE A 175 -5.83 13.54 17.76
CA ILE A 175 -6.85 12.51 17.90
C ILE A 175 -7.33 12.49 19.35
N GLU A 176 -8.63 12.70 19.55
CA GLU A 176 -9.24 12.58 20.88
C GLU A 176 -9.13 11.15 21.38
N HIS A 177 -8.79 10.98 22.66
CA HIS A 177 -8.64 9.67 23.30
C HIS A 177 -7.66 8.72 22.59
N TRP A 178 -6.64 9.26 21.91
CA TRP A 178 -5.65 8.47 21.16
C TRP A 178 -4.92 7.41 22.02
N GLN A 179 -4.74 7.68 23.32
CA GLN A 179 -4.13 6.73 24.25
C GLN A 179 -5.00 5.49 24.46
N ASP A 180 -6.32 5.66 24.46
CA ASP A 180 -7.27 4.57 24.66
C ASP A 180 -7.33 3.69 23.39
N ILE A 181 -7.20 4.30 22.21
CA ILE A 181 -7.01 3.58 20.94
C ILE A 181 -5.73 2.74 21.02
N LEU A 182 -4.59 3.33 21.38
CA LEU A 182 -3.34 2.55 21.50
C LEU A 182 -3.43 1.42 22.52
N ALA A 183 -4.04 1.68 23.68
CA ALA A 183 -4.22 0.68 24.72
C ALA A 183 -5.11 -0.50 24.26
N GLN A 184 -6.11 -0.23 23.43
CA GLN A 184 -6.98 -1.27 22.86
C GLN A 184 -6.22 -2.21 21.92
N TYR A 185 -5.37 -1.67 21.05
CA TYR A 185 -4.72 -2.45 19.98
C TYR A 185 -3.33 -2.99 20.34
N TYR A 186 -2.60 -2.31 21.23
CA TYR A 186 -1.21 -2.64 21.56
C TYR A 186 -0.98 -2.87 23.05
N HIS A 187 -2.02 -2.77 23.88
CA HIS A 187 -1.93 -2.90 25.34
C HIS A 187 -0.96 -1.93 26.02
N CYS A 188 -0.65 -0.81 25.34
CA CYS A 188 0.17 0.27 25.84
C CYS A 188 -0.49 1.60 25.48
N ARG A 189 -0.48 2.57 26.39
CA ARG A 189 -1.11 3.88 26.18
C ARG A 189 -0.28 4.84 25.32
N GLY A 190 1.02 4.60 25.21
CA GLY A 190 1.94 5.37 24.36
C GLY A 190 2.26 6.79 24.84
N ASP A 191 1.68 7.28 25.93
CA ASP A 191 1.93 8.60 26.52
C ASP A 191 3.04 8.61 27.56
N VAL A 192 3.25 7.48 28.24
CA VAL A 192 4.30 7.29 29.25
C VAL A 192 5.17 6.11 28.84
N LYS A 193 6.48 6.26 29.02
CA LYS A 193 7.43 5.17 28.77
C LYS A 193 7.18 4.02 29.74
N GLU A 194 6.84 2.86 29.21
CA GLU A 194 6.73 1.63 29.99
C GLU A 194 8.13 1.20 30.41
N VAL A 195 8.32 1.08 31.72
CA VAL A 195 9.55 0.52 32.28
C VAL A 195 9.33 -0.99 32.28
N ALA A 196 10.03 -1.68 31.36
CA ALA A 196 10.14 -3.13 31.37
C ALA A 196 10.89 -3.63 32.61
#